data_AF-A0A971EHW1-F1
#
_entry.id   AF-A0A971EHW1-F1
#
_cell.length_a   1.000
_cell.length_b   1.000
_cell.length_c   1.000
_cell.angle_alpha   90.00
_cell.angle_beta   90.00
_cell.angle_gamma   90.00
#
_symmetry.space_group_name_H-M   'P 1'
#
loop_
_entity.id
_entity.type
_entity.pdbx_description
1 polymer ?
#
loop_
_entity_poly.entity_id
_entity_poly.type
_entity_poly.pdbx_seq_one_letter_code
_entity_poly.pdbx_strand_id
1 'polypeptide(L)'
;MADNLARGLSEVASAAEQTAAAANSINENEASLHRNITEIRQLSGEINEVLNFIKNIADQTKMLGLNAAIEAARAGDAGRGCGVVAEEIRKLSDESKGTADKIRALVKQIEQKIIETTRNSEGTLRASEEQAAATQEMTAGVEEMTSLAEELDRLSKEI
;
A
#
# COMPACT_ATOMS: atom_id res chain seq x y z
N MET A 1 10.22 -51.02 7.35
CA MET A 1 10.47 -50.23 6.12
C MET A 1 9.18 -49.58 5.65
N ALA A 2 8.08 -50.34 5.53
CA ALA A 2 6.72 -49.82 5.29
C ALA A 2 6.30 -48.71 6.28
N ASP A 3 6.45 -48.92 7.59
CA ASP A 3 6.12 -47.90 8.61
C ASP A 3 6.88 -46.57 8.43
N ASN A 4 8.17 -46.62 8.04
CA ASN A 4 8.96 -45.41 7.84
C ASN A 4 8.52 -44.66 6.57
N LEU A 5 8.12 -45.39 5.52
CA LEU A 5 7.60 -44.80 4.29
C LEU A 5 6.22 -44.17 4.52
N ALA A 6 5.32 -44.88 5.19
CA ALA A 6 4.00 -44.37 5.55
C ALA A 6 4.09 -43.11 6.41
N ARG A 7 5.01 -43.09 7.40
CA ARG A 7 5.25 -41.89 8.21
C ARG A 7 5.79 -40.72 7.39
N GLY A 8 6.77 -40.97 6.51
CA GLY A 8 7.32 -39.94 5.63
C GLY A 8 6.28 -39.35 4.67
N LEU A 9 5.41 -40.19 4.09
CA LEU A 9 4.31 -39.73 3.23
C LEU A 9 3.29 -38.89 4.01
N SER A 10 2.95 -39.31 5.23
CA SER A 10 2.08 -38.52 6.11
C SER A 10 2.69 -37.16 6.49
N GLU A 11 3.99 -37.11 6.76
CA GLU A 11 4.72 -35.85 7.00
C GLU A 11 4.66 -34.91 5.78
N VAL A 12 4.86 -35.44 4.57
CA VAL A 12 4.76 -34.65 3.32
C VAL A 12 3.33 -34.18 3.06
N ALA A 13 2.32 -35.03 3.26
CA ALA A 13 0.91 -34.64 3.13
C ALA A 13 0.57 -33.48 4.09
N SER A 14 0.99 -33.58 5.35
CA SER A 14 0.75 -32.52 6.34
C SER A 14 1.46 -31.22 5.96
N ALA A 15 2.70 -31.29 5.47
CA ALA A 15 3.42 -30.12 4.98
C ALA A 15 2.75 -29.48 3.75
N ALA A 16 2.21 -30.29 2.84
CA ALA A 16 1.43 -29.82 1.70
C ALA A 16 0.16 -29.09 2.17
N GLU A 17 -0.62 -29.69 3.07
CA GLU A 17 -1.82 -29.04 3.64
C GLU A 17 -1.50 -27.69 4.31
N GLN A 18 -0.43 -27.62 5.10
CA GLN A 18 0.03 -26.38 5.72
C GLN A 18 0.42 -25.32 4.67
N THR A 19 1.07 -25.74 3.59
CA THR A 19 1.49 -24.87 2.49
C THR A 19 0.30 -24.32 1.71
N ALA A 20 -0.73 -25.15 1.48
CA ALA A 20 -2.00 -24.72 0.88
C ALA A 20 -2.75 -23.73 1.77
N ALA A 21 -2.81 -23.98 3.08
CA ALA A 21 -3.41 -23.06 4.04
C ALA A 21 -2.68 -21.70 4.05
N ALA A 22 -1.35 -21.71 4.00
CA ALA A 22 -0.55 -20.49 3.92
C ALA A 22 -0.84 -19.68 2.64
N ALA A 23 -0.98 -20.34 1.49
CA ALA A 23 -1.35 -19.70 0.22
C ALA A 23 -2.74 -19.01 0.31
N ASN A 24 -3.72 -19.66 0.95
CA ASN A 24 -5.02 -19.05 1.19
C ASN A 24 -4.92 -17.82 2.10
N SER A 25 -4.15 -17.89 3.20
CA SER A 25 -3.93 -16.73 4.07
C SER A 25 -3.22 -15.58 3.36
N ILE A 26 -2.30 -15.87 2.43
CA ILE A 26 -1.67 -14.85 1.58
C ILE A 26 -2.75 -14.16 0.73
N ASN A 27 -3.64 -14.91 0.08
CA ASN A 27 -4.70 -14.33 -0.75
C ASN A 27 -5.65 -13.42 0.06
N GLU A 28 -6.00 -13.81 1.28
CA GLU A 28 -6.80 -12.98 2.19
C GLU A 28 -6.07 -11.68 2.60
N ASN A 29 -4.79 -11.80 2.94
CA ASN A 29 -3.95 -10.65 3.29
C ASN A 29 -3.78 -9.69 2.11
N GLU A 30 -3.59 -10.22 0.90
CA GLU A 30 -3.48 -9.42 -0.33
C GLU A 30 -4.79 -8.71 -0.66
N ALA A 31 -5.95 -9.36 -0.45
CA ALA A 31 -7.25 -8.70 -0.58
C ALA A 31 -7.41 -7.55 0.42
N SER A 32 -6.96 -7.73 1.67
CA SER A 32 -6.94 -6.66 2.69
C SER A 32 -5.98 -5.52 2.30
N LEU A 33 -4.78 -5.86 1.83
CA LEU A 33 -3.80 -4.89 1.35
C LEU A 33 -4.37 -4.04 0.21
N HIS A 34 -5.08 -4.65 -0.75
CA HIS A 34 -5.71 -3.92 -1.84
C HIS A 34 -6.77 -2.92 -1.34
N ARG A 35 -7.58 -3.28 -0.33
CA ARG A 35 -8.53 -2.33 0.28
C ARG A 35 -7.80 -1.15 0.90
N ASN A 36 -6.77 -1.41 1.72
CA ASN A 36 -5.97 -0.36 2.34
C ASN A 36 -5.32 0.56 1.30
N ILE A 37 -4.77 0.00 0.22
CA ILE A 37 -4.22 0.78 -0.90
C ILE A 37 -5.27 1.72 -1.51
N THR A 38 -6.50 1.23 -1.67
CA THR A 38 -7.60 2.01 -2.25
C THR A 38 -7.99 3.16 -1.33
N GLU A 39 -8.08 2.92 -0.03
CA GLU A 39 -8.36 3.94 0.99
C GLU A 39 -7.26 5.00 1.03
N ILE A 40 -5.98 4.61 1.02
CA ILE A 40 -4.85 5.55 0.99
C ILE A 40 -4.90 6.41 -0.28
N ARG A 41 -5.28 5.82 -1.43
CA ARG A 41 -5.41 6.56 -2.69
C ARG A 41 -6.54 7.59 -2.61
N GLN A 42 -7.67 7.24 -2.00
CA GLN A 42 -8.77 8.19 -1.76
C GLN A 42 -8.32 9.34 -0.85
N LEU A 43 -7.71 9.02 0.30
CA LEU A 43 -7.17 10.02 1.24
C LEU A 43 -6.15 10.95 0.57
N SER A 44 -5.30 10.41 -0.30
CA SER A 44 -4.33 11.21 -1.08
C SER A 44 -5.04 12.19 -2.02
N GLY A 45 -6.17 11.79 -2.61
CA GLY A 45 -7.04 12.66 -3.40
C GLY A 45 -7.64 13.79 -2.57
N GLU A 46 -8.23 13.46 -1.41
CA GLU A 46 -8.80 14.44 -0.48
C GLU A 46 -7.74 15.45 0.01
N ILE A 47 -6.53 14.98 0.32
CA ILE A 47 -5.41 15.87 0.68
C ILE A 47 -5.10 16.83 -0.47
N ASN A 48 -5.08 16.37 -1.72
CA ASN A 48 -4.83 17.24 -2.88
C ASN A 48 -5.90 18.35 -3.01
N GLU A 49 -7.18 18.04 -2.73
CA GLU A 49 -8.24 19.04 -2.70
C GLU A 49 -8.02 20.09 -1.60
N VAL A 50 -7.69 19.64 -0.38
CA VAL A 50 -7.34 20.54 0.74
C VAL A 50 -6.15 21.42 0.38
N LEU A 51 -5.11 20.88 -0.26
CA LEU A 51 -3.95 21.66 -0.69
C LEU A 51 -4.31 22.70 -1.76
N ASN A 52 -5.22 22.38 -2.68
CA ASN A 52 -5.72 23.36 -3.65
C ASN A 52 -6.50 24.49 -2.95
N PHE A 53 -7.32 24.14 -1.96
CA PHE A 53 -8.04 25.12 -1.16
C PHE A 53 -7.08 26.05 -0.37
N ILE A 54 -6.05 25.50 0.27
CA ILE A 54 -5.02 26.27 0.97
C ILE A 54 -4.30 27.24 0.02
N LYS A 55 -3.97 26.79 -1.20
CA LYS A 55 -3.36 27.67 -2.21
C LYS A 55 -4.29 28.82 -2.62
N ASN A 56 -5.58 28.53 -2.80
CA ASN A 56 -6.56 29.56 -3.14
C ASN A 56 -6.70 30.59 -2.01
N ILE A 57 -6.74 30.14 -0.74
CA ILE A 57 -6.72 31.04 0.43
C ILE A 57 -5.45 31.88 0.41
N ALA A 58 -4.28 31.26 0.26
CA ALA A 58 -3.01 31.98 0.24
C ALA A 58 -2.96 33.06 -0.88
N ASP A 59 -3.44 32.74 -2.08
CA ASP A 59 -3.50 33.69 -3.19
C ASP A 59 -4.49 34.84 -2.91
N GLN A 60 -5.66 34.55 -2.31
CA GLN A 60 -6.62 35.58 -1.89
C GLN A 60 -6.06 36.47 -0.76
N THR A 61 -5.45 35.88 0.26
CA THR A 61 -4.82 36.60 1.37
C THR A 61 -3.67 37.46 0.89
N LYS A 62 -2.88 36.99 -0.08
CA LYS A 62 -1.83 37.78 -0.73
C LYS A 62 -2.40 39.00 -1.44
N MET A 63 -3.53 38.85 -2.16
CA MET A 63 -4.21 39.97 -2.80
C MET A 63 -4.80 40.97 -1.80
N LEU A 64 -5.33 40.50 -0.67
CA LEU A 64 -5.78 41.38 0.42
C LEU A 64 -4.62 42.16 1.02
N GLY A 65 -3.48 41.50 1.26
CA GLY A 65 -2.25 42.14 1.72
C GLY A 65 -1.74 43.19 0.73
N LEU A 66 -1.81 42.92 -0.59
CA LEU A 66 -1.46 43.90 -1.62
C LEU A 66 -2.37 45.14 -1.57
N ASN A 67 -3.69 44.94 -1.48
CA ASN A 67 -4.64 46.05 -1.39
C ASN A 67 -4.41 46.89 -0.12
N ALA A 68 -4.12 46.23 1.02
CA ALA A 68 -3.76 46.92 2.25
C ALA A 68 -2.45 47.70 2.14
N ALA A 69 -1.44 47.17 1.44
CA ALA A 69 -0.18 47.87 1.19
C ALA A 69 -0.38 49.11 0.30
N ILE A 70 -1.25 49.03 -0.71
CA ILE A 70 -1.61 50.18 -1.56
C ILE A 70 -2.29 51.28 -0.74
N GLU A 71 -3.27 50.91 0.10
CA GLU A 71 -3.98 51.89 0.92
C GLU A 71 -3.08 52.49 2.01
N ALA A 72 -2.18 51.69 2.59
CA ALA A 72 -1.16 52.16 3.51
C ALA A 72 -0.22 53.19 2.86
N ALA A 73 0.23 52.94 1.62
CA ALA A 73 1.03 53.90 0.86
C ALA A 73 0.26 55.19 0.56
N ARG A 74 -1.05 55.08 0.27
CA ARG A 74 -1.94 56.22 0.01
C ARG A 74 -2.15 57.10 1.24
N ALA A 75 -2.19 56.50 2.43
CA ALA A 75 -2.31 57.21 3.72
C ALA A 75 -0.99 57.88 4.18
N GLY A 76 0.12 57.69 3.47
CA GLY A 76 1.41 58.29 3.79
C GLY A 76 1.93 57.89 5.18
N ASP A 77 2.36 58.86 5.98
CA ASP A 77 2.92 58.60 7.31
C ASP A 77 1.94 57.90 8.27
N ALA A 78 0.63 58.20 8.14
CA ALA A 78 -0.41 57.56 8.94
C ALA A 78 -0.59 56.07 8.62
N GLY A 79 -0.17 55.64 7.42
CA GLY A 79 -0.28 54.25 6.95
C GLY A 79 0.95 53.38 7.24
N ARG A 80 2.06 53.91 7.76
CA ARG A 80 3.32 53.17 7.94
C ARG A 80 3.16 51.86 8.70
N GLY A 81 2.41 51.86 9.81
CA GLY A 81 2.16 50.65 10.60
C GLY A 81 1.36 49.59 9.84
N CYS A 82 0.31 50.02 9.13
CA CYS A 82 -0.49 49.13 8.27
C CYS A 82 0.33 48.56 7.11
N GLY A 83 1.27 49.33 6.55
CA GLY A 83 2.16 48.86 5.48
C GLY A 83 3.08 47.71 5.92
N VAL A 84 3.60 47.76 7.15
CA VAL A 84 4.42 46.67 7.71
C VAL A 84 3.59 45.40 7.89
N VAL A 85 2.37 45.53 8.44
CA VAL A 85 1.45 44.39 8.60
C VAL A 85 1.06 43.79 7.24
N ALA A 86 0.79 44.63 6.24
CA ALA A 86 0.44 44.19 4.90
C ALA A 86 1.56 43.39 4.23
N GLU A 87 2.82 43.79 4.42
CA GLU A 87 3.97 43.04 3.90
C GLU A 87 4.15 41.70 4.60
N GLU A 88 3.96 41.64 5.93
CA GLU A 88 4.03 40.37 6.68
C GLU A 88 2.92 39.41 6.25
N ILE A 89 1.71 39.90 5.98
CA ILE A 89 0.59 39.10 5.43
C ILE A 89 0.97 38.49 4.07
N ARG A 90 1.61 39.26 3.18
CA ARG A 90 2.04 38.77 1.87
C ARG A 90 3.09 37.68 2.02
N LYS A 91 4.08 37.88 2.90
CA LYS A 91 5.13 36.91 3.19
C LYS A 91 4.56 35.60 3.74
N LEU A 92 3.66 35.67 4.74
CA LEU A 92 2.99 34.49 5.30
C LEU A 92 2.14 33.75 4.26
N SER A 93 1.50 34.48 3.35
CA SER A 93 0.74 33.88 2.25
C SER A 93 1.65 33.10 1.29
N ASP A 94 2.81 33.67 0.93
CA ASP A 94 3.80 33.00 0.08
C ASP A 94 4.42 31.77 0.76
N GLU A 95 4.72 31.85 2.06
CA GLU A 95 5.20 30.71 2.86
C GLU A 95 4.14 29.59 2.96
N SER A 96 2.87 29.96 3.12
CA SER A 96 1.75 29.01 3.16
C SER A 96 1.61 28.26 1.83
N LYS A 97 1.69 28.98 0.71
CA LYS A 97 1.67 28.40 -0.64
C LYS A 97 2.85 27.46 -0.87
N GLY A 98 4.06 27.88 -0.49
CA GLY A 98 5.26 27.05 -0.57
C GLY A 98 5.18 25.78 0.29
N THR A 99 4.56 25.86 1.46
CA THR A 99 4.32 24.70 2.32
C THR A 99 3.33 23.73 1.68
N ALA A 100 2.22 24.24 1.13
CA ALA A 100 1.26 23.40 0.40
C ALA A 100 1.90 22.68 -0.80
N ASP A 101 2.85 23.32 -1.49
CA ASP A 101 3.62 22.69 -2.57
C ASP A 101 4.54 21.56 -2.09
N LYS A 102 5.21 21.74 -0.94
CA LYS A 102 6.03 20.69 -0.33
C LYS A 102 5.17 19.49 0.07
N ILE A 103 4.01 19.71 0.69
CA ILE A 103 3.09 18.63 1.06
C ILE A 103 2.60 17.89 -0.20
N ARG A 104 2.26 18.61 -1.27
CA ARG A 104 1.88 18.01 -2.55
C ARG A 104 2.97 17.09 -3.12
N ALA A 105 4.23 17.48 -2.99
CA ALA A 105 5.36 16.64 -3.41
C ALA A 105 5.47 15.35 -2.58
N LEU A 106 5.16 15.41 -1.28
CA LEU A 106 5.08 14.22 -0.41
C LEU A 106 3.91 13.31 -0.80
N VAL A 107 2.73 13.89 -1.07
CA VAL A 107 1.55 13.13 -1.55
C VAL A 107 1.87 12.38 -2.86
N LYS A 108 2.57 13.03 -3.81
CA LYS A 108 3.03 12.35 -5.03
C LYS A 108 3.98 11.18 -4.74
N GLN A 109 4.85 11.30 -3.74
CA GLN A 109 5.73 10.19 -3.35
C GLN A 109 4.93 9.03 -2.75
N ILE A 110 3.89 9.32 -1.97
CA ILE A 110 2.95 8.31 -1.46
C ILE A 110 2.26 7.61 -2.63
N GLU A 111 1.76 8.34 -3.62
CA GLU A 111 1.14 7.76 -4.83
C GLU A 111 2.10 6.83 -5.59
N GLN A 112 3.38 7.20 -5.72
CA GLN A 112 4.39 6.32 -6.34
C GLN A 112 4.63 5.06 -5.51
N LYS A 113 4.69 5.17 -4.18
CA LYS A 113 4.85 4.02 -3.28
C LYS A 113 3.63 3.09 -3.30
N ILE A 114 2.43 3.63 -3.52
CA ILE A 114 1.23 2.82 -3.75
C ILE A 114 1.40 1.99 -5.02
N ILE A 115 1.82 2.59 -6.14
CA ILE A 115 2.03 1.86 -7.41
C ILE A 115 3.06 0.74 -7.25
N GLU A 116 4.18 1.02 -6.57
CA GLU A 116 5.20 0.02 -6.28
C GLU A 116 4.65 -1.13 -5.43
N THR A 117 3.91 -0.80 -4.36
CA THR A 117 3.28 -1.79 -3.49
C THR A 117 2.26 -2.66 -4.22
N THR A 118 1.41 -2.07 -5.07
CA THR A 118 0.45 -2.82 -5.90
C THR A 118 1.16 -3.81 -6.82
N ARG A 119 2.26 -3.39 -7.46
CA ARG A 119 3.03 -4.29 -8.33
C ARG A 119 3.65 -5.45 -7.56
N ASN A 120 4.15 -5.20 -6.36
CA ASN A 120 4.70 -6.26 -5.52
C ASN A 120 3.61 -7.23 -5.05
N SER A 121 2.44 -6.71 -4.67
CA SER A 121 1.23 -7.47 -4.33
C SER A 121 0.79 -8.41 -5.46
N GLU A 122 0.75 -7.92 -6.72
CA GLU A 122 0.47 -8.76 -7.89
C GLU A 122 1.51 -9.89 -8.06
N GLY A 123 2.79 -9.61 -7.76
CA GLY A 123 3.85 -10.62 -7.76
C GLY A 123 3.64 -11.69 -6.68
N THR A 124 3.28 -11.27 -5.46
CA THR A 124 2.97 -12.18 -4.35
C THR A 124 1.77 -13.07 -4.67
N LEU A 125 0.71 -12.51 -5.26
CA LEU A 125 -0.47 -13.28 -5.68
C LEU A 125 -0.12 -14.37 -6.68
N ARG A 126 0.67 -14.05 -7.71
CA ARG A 126 1.14 -15.05 -8.69
C ARG A 126 1.96 -16.16 -8.04
N ALA A 127 2.89 -15.80 -7.16
CA ALA A 127 3.69 -16.78 -6.44
C ALA A 127 2.81 -17.68 -5.53
N SER A 128 1.78 -17.12 -4.90
CA SER A 128 0.79 -17.86 -4.11
C SER A 128 -0.02 -18.84 -4.96
N GLU A 129 -0.46 -18.43 -6.15
CA GLU A 129 -1.16 -19.29 -7.11
C GLU A 129 -0.28 -20.45 -7.60
N GLU A 130 0.97 -20.17 -7.98
CA GLU A 130 1.95 -21.19 -8.36
C GLU A 130 2.23 -22.17 -7.22
N GLN A 131 2.38 -21.66 -5.99
CA GLN A 131 2.56 -22.47 -4.79
C GLN A 131 1.35 -23.37 -4.52
N ALA A 132 0.13 -22.86 -4.69
CA ALA A 132 -1.09 -23.64 -4.52
C ALA A 132 -1.19 -24.78 -5.54
N ALA A 133 -0.86 -24.51 -6.81
CA ALA A 133 -0.84 -25.53 -7.86
C ALA A 133 0.21 -26.63 -7.57
N ALA A 134 1.45 -26.25 -7.23
CA ALA A 134 2.50 -27.20 -6.87
C ALA A 134 2.13 -28.04 -5.64
N THR A 135 1.38 -27.45 -4.70
CA THR A 135 0.88 -28.16 -3.52
C THR A 135 -0.18 -29.20 -3.88
N GLN A 136 -1.09 -28.89 -4.81
CA GLN A 136 -2.08 -29.86 -5.30
C GLN A 136 -1.40 -31.04 -6.01
N GLU A 137 -0.38 -30.77 -6.82
CA GLU A 137 0.43 -31.82 -7.47
C GLU A 137 1.15 -32.70 -6.43
N MET A 138 1.71 -32.09 -5.38
CA MET A 138 2.32 -32.84 -4.27
C MET A 138 1.31 -33.74 -3.56
N THR A 139 0.13 -33.24 -3.24
CA THR A 139 -0.91 -34.04 -2.57
C THR A 139 -1.30 -35.25 -3.43
N ALA A 140 -1.54 -35.05 -4.73
CA ALA A 140 -1.85 -36.14 -5.65
C ALA A 140 -0.71 -37.18 -5.73
N GLY A 141 0.55 -36.73 -5.78
CA GLY A 141 1.72 -37.61 -5.77
C GLY A 141 1.85 -38.40 -4.47
N VAL A 142 1.54 -37.80 -3.32
CA VAL A 142 1.55 -38.49 -2.03
C VAL A 142 0.45 -39.56 -1.95
N GLU A 143 -0.75 -39.29 -2.48
CA GLU A 143 -1.82 -40.27 -2.57
C GLU A 143 -1.41 -41.48 -3.43
N GLU A 144 -0.80 -41.23 -4.59
CA GLU A 144 -0.29 -42.29 -5.47
C GLU A 144 0.80 -43.13 -4.79
N MET A 145 1.77 -42.47 -4.14
CA MET A 145 2.82 -43.17 -3.39
C MET A 145 2.28 -43.98 -2.22
N THR A 146 1.23 -43.49 -1.55
CA THR A 146 0.57 -44.21 -0.44
C THR A 146 -0.08 -45.48 -0.97
N SER A 147 -0.83 -45.39 -2.08
CA SER A 147 -1.42 -46.55 -2.74
C SER A 147 -0.38 -47.60 -3.16
N LEU A 148 0.72 -47.15 -3.79
CA LEU A 148 1.83 -48.04 -4.17
C LEU A 148 2.52 -48.70 -2.96
N ALA A 149 2.67 -47.97 -1.85
CA ALA A 149 3.25 -48.51 -0.63
C ALA A 149 2.37 -49.61 -0.01
N GLU A 150 1.05 -49.43 -0.01
CA GLU A 150 0.09 -50.44 0.46
C GLU A 150 0.12 -51.70 -0.42
N GLU A 151 0.19 -51.52 -1.74
CA GLU A 151 0.27 -52.65 -2.69
C GLU A 151 1.56 -53.46 -2.51
N LEU A 152 2.70 -52.79 -2.33
CA LEU A 152 3.98 -53.43 -2.03
C LEU A 152 3.98 -54.17 -0.69
N ASP A 153 3.38 -53.59 0.36
CA ASP A 153 3.23 -54.25 1.66
C ASP A 153 2.38 -55.52 1.55
N ARG A 154 1.30 -55.49 0.76
CA ARG A 154 0.47 -56.67 0.49
C ARG A 154 1.26 -57.76 -0.24
N LEU A 155 1.95 -57.43 -1.32
CA LEU A 155 2.79 -58.36 -2.08
C LEU A 155 3.87 -59.00 -1.21
N SER A 156 4.51 -58.21 -0.33
CA SER A 156 5.53 -58.73 0.60
C SER A 156 4.98 -59.72 1.63
N LYS A 157 3.67 -59.70 1.93
CA LYS A 157 3.03 -60.64 2.86
C LYS A 157 2.57 -61.94 2.18
N GLU A 158 2.51 -61.96 0.85
CA GLU A 158 2.10 -63.12 0.06
C GLU A 158 3.27 -64.04 -0.36
N ILE A 159 4.52 -63.60 -0.15
CA ILE A 159 5.76 -64.34 -0.42
C ILE A 159 6.32 -64.90 0.89
#